data_AF-A0A1J5RF21-F1
#
_entry.id   AF-A0A1J5RF21-F1
#
_cell.length_a   1.000
_cell.length_b   1.000
_cell.length_c   1.000
_cell.angle_alpha   90.00
_cell.angle_beta   90.00
_cell.angle_gamma   90.00
#
_symmetry.space_group_name_H-M   'P 1'
#
loop_
_entity.id
_entity.type
_entity.pdbx_description
1 polymer ?
#
loop_
_entity_poly.entity_id
_entity_poly.type
_entity_poly.pdbx_seq_one_letter_code
_entity_poly.pdbx_strand_id
1 'polypeptide(L)'
;MMRTRHRVLLVLLVLCAFVVLAVGVVVVVLSRFAHVPAPVPAGWSAPASLPTSTPLPTTRFAFDSDRTGSFEIFTESTDGRAPTQLTRDDRYDSWSPRISPDRRTILFYRAPVGTHDRDQSVVSLWAVSAAGTGLVELRPAGLDGWVLQGHAEWSPDGASLVMFGGSRINPQIQITDRLGQHPRAVTARGGSNLDPSFTPDGKQILFVGCPHAVCTEQDYEIYRIPSGGGAAQRLTTDGLRDQDPTMSPDGSHLAWLTDFGGPGVGVWDVRIGDAQGRDARRLFGDGGVTSRPEFSADSRSIYVHRVPPGGTKFDIYRIGVDGSGVTVVTAGQPGNNEYPSP
;
A
#
# COMPACT_ATOMS: atom_id res chain seq x y z
N MET A 1 -40.39 30.59 42.22
CA MET A 1 -40.71 29.38 41.42
C MET A 1 -40.20 29.40 39.97
N MET A 2 -40.15 30.54 39.25
CA MET A 2 -39.68 30.59 37.85
C MET A 2 -38.17 30.30 37.65
N ARG A 3 -37.29 30.75 38.56
CA ARG A 3 -35.83 30.54 38.44
C ARG A 3 -35.40 29.07 38.46
N THR A 4 -36.12 28.23 39.22
CA THR A 4 -35.81 26.81 39.36
C THR A 4 -36.19 26.02 38.10
N ARG A 5 -37.34 26.37 37.47
CA ARG A 5 -37.79 25.75 36.22
C ARG A 5 -36.86 26.04 35.04
N HIS A 6 -36.31 27.27 34.94
CA HIS A 6 -35.33 27.60 33.91
C HIS A 6 -34.00 26.85 34.06
N ARG A 7 -33.53 26.62 35.29
CA ARG A 7 -32.30 25.85 35.54
C ARG A 7 -32.46 24.37 35.19
N VAL A 8 -33.61 23.77 35.51
CA VAL A 8 -33.90 22.37 35.14
C VAL A 8 -34.01 22.21 33.63
N LEU A 9 -34.67 23.14 32.93
CA LEU A 9 -34.77 23.11 31.47
C LEU A 9 -33.41 23.24 30.78
N LEU A 10 -32.53 24.12 31.29
CA LEU A 10 -31.18 24.30 30.76
C LEU A 10 -30.32 23.04 30.93
N VAL A 11 -30.38 22.39 32.10
CA VAL A 11 -29.67 21.14 32.36
C VAL A 11 -30.16 20.01 31.44
N LEU A 12 -31.47 19.89 31.24
CA LEU A 12 -32.04 18.89 30.33
C LEU A 12 -31.63 19.12 28.87
N LEU A 13 -31.60 20.39 28.41
CA LEU A 13 -31.15 20.72 27.06
C LEU A 13 -29.67 20.42 26.85
N VAL A 14 -28.82 20.72 27.83
CA VAL A 14 -27.38 20.39 27.79
C VAL A 14 -27.18 18.87 27.80
N LEU A 15 -27.90 18.12 28.65
CA LEU A 15 -27.82 16.66 28.67
C LEU A 15 -28.28 16.05 27.33
N CYS A 16 -29.36 16.57 26.75
CA CYS A 16 -29.87 16.13 25.45
C CYS A 16 -28.87 16.41 24.32
N ALA A 17 -28.23 17.58 24.34
CA ALA A 17 -27.15 17.91 23.39
C ALA A 17 -25.94 16.98 23.53
N PHE A 18 -25.52 16.64 24.77
CA PHE A 18 -24.45 15.67 25.00
C PHE A 18 -24.82 14.26 24.53
N VAL A 19 -26.05 13.81 24.75
CA VAL A 19 -26.52 12.50 24.27
C VAL A 19 -26.58 12.47 22.75
N VAL A 20 -27.09 13.51 22.08
CA VAL A 20 -27.11 13.60 20.61
C VAL A 20 -25.68 13.61 20.05
N LEU A 21 -24.76 14.33 20.68
CA LEU A 21 -23.35 14.37 20.26
C LEU A 21 -22.66 13.01 20.46
N ALA A 22 -22.89 12.36 21.61
CA ALA A 22 -22.35 11.04 21.91
C ALA A 22 -22.92 9.96 20.97
N VAL A 23 -24.22 9.98 20.69
CA VAL A 23 -24.86 9.09 19.72
C VAL A 23 -24.35 9.37 18.32
N GLY A 24 -24.18 10.64 17.93
CA GLY A 24 -23.60 11.02 16.64
C GLY A 24 -22.16 10.51 16.47
N VAL A 25 -21.32 10.65 17.49
CA VAL A 25 -19.94 10.11 17.50
C VAL A 25 -19.97 8.59 17.43
N VAL A 26 -20.83 7.92 18.19
CA VAL A 26 -20.97 6.45 18.16
C VAL A 26 -21.46 5.98 16.78
N VAL A 27 -22.41 6.67 16.13
CA VAL A 27 -22.88 6.32 14.79
C VAL A 27 -21.80 6.52 13.73
N VAL A 28 -21.01 7.60 13.81
CA VAL A 28 -19.87 7.84 12.90
C VAL A 28 -18.74 6.82 13.12
N VAL A 29 -18.49 6.43 14.37
CA VAL A 29 -17.51 5.38 14.69
C VAL A 29 -18.02 4.03 14.18
N LEU A 30 -19.28 3.67 14.45
CA LEU A 30 -19.89 2.42 13.98
C LEU A 30 -20.02 2.35 12.45
N SER A 31 -20.27 3.48 11.77
CA SER A 31 -20.35 3.50 10.30
C SER A 31 -18.99 3.24 9.64
N ARG A 32 -17.87 3.63 10.28
CA ARG A 32 -16.52 3.23 9.87
C ARG A 32 -16.22 1.74 10.08
N PHE A 33 -17.00 1.05 10.93
CA PHE A 33 -16.94 -0.40 11.11
C PHE A 33 -17.95 -1.17 10.24
N ALA A 34 -18.83 -0.48 9.51
CA ALA A 34 -19.96 -1.10 8.82
C ALA A 34 -19.69 -1.53 7.37
N HIS A 35 -18.59 -1.10 6.74
CA HIS A 35 -18.26 -1.59 5.40
C HIS A 35 -17.73 -3.03 5.48
N VAL A 36 -18.60 -3.98 5.18
CA VAL A 36 -18.21 -5.35 4.88
C VAL A 36 -18.11 -5.44 3.36
N PRO A 37 -17.08 -6.12 2.82
CA PRO A 37 -16.99 -6.35 1.38
C PRO A 37 -18.29 -6.94 0.85
N ALA A 38 -18.65 -6.57 -0.38
CA ALA A 38 -19.75 -7.24 -1.07
C ALA A 38 -19.47 -8.75 -1.14
N PRO A 39 -20.51 -9.61 -1.05
CA PRO A 39 -20.32 -11.03 -1.24
C PRO A 39 -19.67 -11.32 -2.58
N VAL A 40 -18.72 -12.25 -2.61
CA VAL A 40 -18.14 -12.75 -3.86
C VAL A 40 -19.28 -13.27 -4.76
N PRO A 41 -19.34 -12.87 -6.04
CA PRO A 41 -20.40 -13.34 -6.94
C PRO A 41 -20.45 -14.87 -7.00
N ALA A 42 -21.64 -15.47 -6.90
CA ALA A 42 -21.80 -16.93 -6.79
C ALA A 42 -21.23 -17.74 -7.96
N GLY A 43 -21.04 -17.12 -9.12
CA GLY A 43 -20.43 -17.75 -10.31
C GLY A 43 -18.95 -17.39 -10.53
N TRP A 44 -18.33 -16.66 -9.60
CA TRP A 44 -16.92 -16.30 -9.72
C TRP A 44 -16.03 -17.53 -9.56
N SER A 45 -14.98 -17.61 -10.38
CA SER A 45 -13.91 -18.60 -10.26
C SER A 45 -12.59 -17.95 -10.64
N ALA A 46 -11.52 -18.37 -9.98
CA ALA A 46 -10.18 -17.89 -10.28
C ALA A 46 -9.79 -18.24 -11.73
N PRO A 47 -9.02 -17.38 -12.42
CA PRO A 47 -8.54 -17.68 -13.76
C PRO A 47 -7.58 -18.88 -13.73
N ALA A 48 -7.57 -19.67 -14.81
CA ALA A 48 -6.70 -20.86 -14.91
C ALA A 48 -5.21 -20.50 -15.08
N SER A 49 -4.90 -19.28 -15.53
CA SER A 49 -3.53 -18.82 -15.78
C SER A 49 -3.46 -17.29 -15.76
N LEU A 50 -2.27 -16.76 -15.50
CA LEU A 50 -2.00 -15.32 -15.63
C LEU A 50 -1.92 -14.87 -17.09
N PRO A 51 -2.36 -13.64 -17.41
CA PRO A 51 -2.11 -13.03 -18.70
C PRO A 51 -0.62 -12.72 -18.87
N THR A 52 -0.06 -13.07 -20.02
CA THR A 52 1.37 -12.93 -20.32
C THR A 52 1.56 -12.31 -21.70
N SER A 53 2.65 -11.58 -21.88
CA SER A 53 3.11 -11.09 -23.18
C SER A 53 4.64 -11.17 -23.26
N THR A 54 5.23 -10.55 -24.28
CA THR A 54 6.66 -10.24 -24.28
C THR A 54 7.02 -9.45 -23.00
N PRO A 55 8.16 -9.76 -22.35
CA PRO A 55 8.62 -9.03 -21.17
C PRO A 55 8.79 -7.52 -21.42
N LEU A 56 8.44 -6.70 -20.43
CA LEU A 56 8.83 -5.29 -20.42
C LEU A 56 10.37 -5.17 -20.34
N PRO A 57 10.99 -4.29 -21.15
CA PRO A 57 12.40 -3.95 -20.97
C PRO A 57 12.69 -3.49 -19.54
N THR A 58 13.91 -3.71 -19.05
CA THR A 58 14.39 -3.22 -17.75
C THR A 58 14.52 -1.69 -17.70
N THR A 59 14.46 -1.03 -18.87
CA THR A 59 14.39 0.43 -18.99
C THR A 59 12.97 0.96 -18.93
N ARG A 60 11.98 0.14 -18.55
CA ARG A 60 10.60 0.58 -18.33
C ARG A 60 10.17 0.27 -16.90
N PHE A 61 9.24 1.03 -16.37
CA PHE A 61 8.60 0.79 -15.08
C PHE A 61 7.08 0.95 -15.21
N ALA A 62 6.33 0.47 -14.24
CA ALA A 62 4.89 0.68 -14.11
C ALA A 62 4.60 1.65 -12.96
N PHE A 63 3.48 2.36 -13.04
CA PHE A 63 2.98 3.26 -12.01
C PHE A 63 1.49 3.51 -12.28
N ASP A 64 0.76 4.05 -11.31
CA ASP A 64 -0.61 4.48 -11.53
C ASP A 64 -0.72 6.00 -11.67
N SER A 65 -1.73 6.45 -12.41
CA SER A 65 -1.95 7.87 -12.63
C SER A 65 -3.41 8.21 -12.93
N ASP A 66 -3.89 9.29 -12.34
CA ASP A 66 -5.23 9.87 -12.58
C ASP A 66 -5.30 10.78 -13.81
N ARG A 67 -4.22 10.85 -14.61
CA ARG A 67 -4.09 11.77 -15.76
C ARG A 67 -5.17 11.66 -16.83
N THR A 68 -5.96 10.57 -16.83
CA THR A 68 -7.09 10.34 -17.74
C THR A 68 -8.46 10.36 -17.06
N GLY A 69 -8.56 10.81 -15.80
CA GLY A 69 -9.82 10.95 -15.08
C GLY A 69 -9.85 10.17 -13.77
N SER A 70 -9.79 8.84 -13.86
CA SER A 70 -9.57 7.91 -12.74
C SER A 70 -8.13 7.41 -12.73
N PHE A 71 -7.68 6.84 -11.61
CA PHE A 71 -6.36 6.21 -11.56
C PHE A 71 -6.33 4.99 -12.48
N GLU A 72 -5.34 4.95 -13.37
CA GLU A 72 -5.12 3.85 -14.31
C GLU A 72 -3.66 3.42 -14.29
N ILE A 73 -3.38 2.19 -14.71
CA ILE A 73 -2.01 1.66 -14.78
C ILE A 73 -1.35 2.13 -16.07
N PHE A 74 -0.16 2.71 -15.93
CA PHE A 74 0.71 3.12 -17.03
C PHE A 74 2.04 2.38 -16.95
N THR A 75 2.71 2.28 -18.09
CA THR A 75 4.14 1.97 -18.16
C THR A 75 4.87 3.08 -18.89
N GLU A 76 6.10 3.35 -18.52
CA GLU A 76 6.93 4.38 -19.15
C GLU A 76 8.41 4.00 -19.12
N SER A 77 9.20 4.59 -20.01
CA SER A 77 10.66 4.51 -19.94
C SER A 77 11.20 5.15 -18.67
N THR A 78 12.26 4.61 -18.09
CA THR A 78 12.91 5.12 -16.87
C THR A 78 13.50 6.53 -17.02
N ASP A 79 13.53 7.07 -18.24
CA ASP A 79 13.89 8.45 -18.55
C ASP A 79 12.68 9.37 -18.84
N GLY A 80 11.46 8.94 -18.49
CA GLY A 80 10.26 9.77 -18.57
C GLY A 80 9.67 9.92 -19.97
N ARG A 81 9.90 8.94 -20.85
CA ARG A 81 9.44 8.98 -22.24
C ARG A 81 8.54 7.80 -22.61
N ALA A 82 7.69 8.05 -23.60
CA ALA A 82 6.81 7.06 -24.25
C ALA A 82 5.88 6.33 -23.26
N PRO A 83 5.06 7.07 -22.49
CA PRO A 83 4.08 6.48 -21.59
C PRO A 83 3.04 5.67 -22.38
N THR A 84 2.59 4.57 -21.80
CA THR A 84 1.60 3.65 -22.38
C THR A 84 0.60 3.28 -21.30
N GLN A 85 -0.66 3.64 -21.50
CA GLN A 85 -1.75 3.29 -20.60
C GLN A 85 -2.21 1.85 -20.86
N LEU A 86 -2.27 1.05 -19.79
CA LEU A 86 -2.60 -0.38 -19.84
C LEU A 86 -4.05 -0.67 -19.42
N THR A 87 -4.65 0.16 -18.57
CA THR A 87 -6.04 0.00 -18.12
C THR A 87 -6.87 1.23 -18.49
N ARG A 88 -8.16 1.00 -18.79
CA ARG A 88 -9.11 2.02 -19.27
C ARG A 88 -10.53 1.65 -18.82
N ASP A 89 -10.89 2.01 -17.61
CA ASP A 89 -12.18 1.70 -17.00
C ASP A 89 -12.54 2.77 -15.96
N ASP A 90 -13.30 3.78 -16.40
CA ASP A 90 -13.68 4.96 -15.60
C ASP A 90 -14.56 4.66 -14.37
N ARG A 91 -15.02 3.42 -14.23
CA ARG A 91 -15.74 2.93 -13.05
C ARG A 91 -14.82 2.61 -11.88
N TYR A 92 -13.53 2.45 -12.12
CA TYR A 92 -12.56 1.99 -11.13
C TYR A 92 -11.31 2.87 -11.09
N ASP A 93 -10.70 2.94 -9.91
CA ASP A 93 -9.30 3.31 -9.75
C ASP A 93 -8.45 2.04 -9.79
N SER A 94 -7.54 1.94 -10.75
CA SER A 94 -6.51 0.89 -10.84
C SER A 94 -5.19 1.43 -10.30
N TRP A 95 -4.63 0.83 -9.25
CA TRP A 95 -3.48 1.39 -8.51
C TRP A 95 -2.53 0.32 -7.95
N SER A 96 -1.36 0.76 -7.48
CA SER A 96 -0.30 -0.09 -6.92
C SER A 96 0.15 -1.23 -7.84
N PRO A 97 0.64 -0.92 -9.06
CA PRO A 97 1.09 -1.95 -9.98
C PRO A 97 2.34 -2.67 -9.47
N ARG A 98 2.45 -3.98 -9.69
CA ARG A 98 3.64 -4.78 -9.40
C ARG A 98 4.01 -5.65 -10.60
N ILE A 99 5.11 -5.28 -11.26
CA ILE A 99 5.67 -6.06 -12.38
C ILE A 99 6.18 -7.41 -11.84
N SER A 100 5.78 -8.49 -12.49
CA SER A 100 6.28 -9.85 -12.21
C SER A 100 7.79 -9.97 -12.45
N PRO A 101 8.49 -10.91 -11.77
CA PRO A 101 9.93 -11.09 -11.96
C PRO A 101 10.35 -11.40 -13.41
N ASP A 102 9.51 -12.11 -14.17
CA ASP A 102 9.73 -12.37 -15.61
C ASP A 102 9.32 -11.19 -16.51
N ARG A 103 8.75 -10.13 -15.92
CA ARG A 103 8.28 -8.88 -16.50
C ARG A 103 7.18 -9.04 -17.55
N ARG A 104 6.43 -10.15 -17.52
CA ARG A 104 5.37 -10.45 -18.51
C ARG A 104 3.96 -10.14 -18.05
N THR A 105 3.76 -10.02 -16.75
CA THR A 105 2.49 -9.74 -16.09
C THR A 105 2.66 -8.58 -15.11
N ILE A 106 1.61 -7.78 -14.94
CA ILE A 106 1.53 -6.71 -13.94
C ILE A 106 0.31 -7.00 -13.06
N LEU A 107 0.52 -7.11 -11.75
CA LEU A 107 -0.55 -7.11 -10.75
C LEU A 107 -0.91 -5.69 -10.39
N PHE A 108 -2.14 -5.45 -9.96
CA PHE A 108 -2.57 -4.18 -9.40
C PHE A 108 -3.89 -4.35 -8.66
N TYR A 109 -4.29 -3.37 -7.86
CA TYR A 109 -5.60 -3.35 -7.23
C TYR A 109 -6.60 -2.52 -8.02
N ARG A 110 -7.87 -2.93 -7.99
CA ARG A 110 -9.00 -2.10 -8.42
C ARG A 110 -9.92 -1.78 -7.25
N ALA A 111 -10.38 -0.54 -7.18
CA ALA A 111 -11.41 -0.07 -6.26
C ALA A 111 -12.43 0.77 -7.04
N PRO A 112 -13.66 0.98 -6.54
CA PRO A 112 -14.59 1.93 -7.15
C PRO A 112 -13.93 3.32 -7.31
N VAL A 113 -14.20 4.01 -8.42
CA VAL A 113 -13.62 5.33 -8.71
C VAL A 113 -13.78 6.32 -7.54
N GLY A 114 -12.70 7.05 -7.23
CA GLY A 114 -12.61 7.97 -6.08
C GLY A 114 -12.19 7.29 -4.77
N THR A 115 -12.04 5.97 -4.76
CA THR A 115 -11.59 5.22 -3.57
C THR A 115 -10.07 5.13 -3.51
N HIS A 116 -9.41 4.79 -4.62
CA HIS A 116 -7.96 4.55 -4.67
C HIS A 116 -7.48 3.66 -3.48
N ASP A 117 -6.51 4.12 -2.70
CA ASP A 117 -5.92 3.49 -1.52
C ASP A 117 -6.63 3.80 -0.19
N ARG A 118 -7.81 4.43 -0.23
CA ARG A 118 -8.50 4.94 0.99
C ARG A 118 -9.33 3.90 1.72
N ASP A 119 -9.71 2.79 1.06
CA ASP A 119 -10.52 1.73 1.68
C ASP A 119 -10.17 0.34 1.12
N GLN A 120 -9.37 -0.41 1.89
CA GLN A 120 -8.91 -1.75 1.56
C GLN A 120 -10.00 -2.83 1.69
N SER A 121 -11.24 -2.47 2.05
CA SER A 121 -12.36 -3.40 2.11
C SER A 121 -13.13 -3.58 0.80
N VAL A 122 -12.88 -2.71 -0.16
CA VAL A 122 -13.55 -2.74 -1.47
C VAL A 122 -12.59 -2.98 -2.63
N VAL A 123 -11.33 -3.33 -2.33
CA VAL A 123 -10.31 -3.56 -3.35
C VAL A 123 -10.30 -5.02 -3.80
N SER A 124 -10.12 -5.26 -5.09
CA SER A 124 -9.81 -6.59 -5.63
C SER A 124 -8.47 -6.62 -6.35
N LEU A 125 -7.80 -7.77 -6.33
CA LEU A 125 -6.51 -7.98 -7.00
C LEU A 125 -6.76 -8.39 -8.45
N TRP A 126 -6.10 -7.70 -9.38
CA TRP A 126 -6.18 -7.93 -10.81
C TRP A 126 -4.81 -8.17 -11.43
N ALA A 127 -4.81 -8.74 -12.63
CA ALA A 127 -3.64 -8.90 -13.45
C ALA A 127 -3.91 -8.49 -14.90
N VAL A 128 -2.88 -7.97 -15.55
CA VAL A 128 -2.84 -7.72 -17.00
C VAL A 128 -1.48 -8.12 -17.55
N SER A 129 -1.40 -8.52 -18.82
CA SER A 129 -0.10 -8.72 -19.45
C SER A 129 0.68 -7.40 -19.53
N ALA A 130 2.00 -7.48 -19.63
CA ALA A 130 2.90 -6.36 -19.84
C ALA A 130 2.54 -5.50 -21.07
N ALA A 131 1.85 -6.07 -22.06
CA ALA A 131 1.34 -5.38 -23.24
C ALA A 131 -0.07 -4.76 -23.06
N GLY A 132 -0.68 -4.85 -21.87
CA GLY A 132 -2.02 -4.30 -21.59
C GLY A 132 -3.18 -5.18 -22.07
N THR A 133 -2.95 -6.45 -22.35
CA THR A 133 -3.97 -7.40 -22.82
C THR A 133 -4.31 -8.46 -21.76
N GLY A 134 -5.49 -9.07 -21.84
CA GLY A 134 -5.88 -10.20 -20.99
C GLY A 134 -6.17 -9.79 -19.54
N LEU A 135 -6.80 -8.64 -19.32
CA LEU A 135 -7.21 -8.17 -18.00
C LEU A 135 -8.11 -9.20 -17.29
N VAL A 136 -7.70 -9.66 -16.11
CA VAL A 136 -8.43 -10.66 -15.29
C VAL A 136 -8.43 -10.30 -13.81
N GLU A 137 -9.53 -10.59 -13.11
CA GLU A 137 -9.62 -10.51 -11.66
C GLU A 137 -9.04 -11.78 -11.06
N LEU A 138 -8.00 -11.64 -10.23
CA LEU A 138 -7.38 -12.77 -9.52
C LEU A 138 -8.10 -13.04 -8.20
N ARG A 139 -8.48 -11.99 -7.47
CA ARG A 139 -9.03 -12.13 -6.13
C ARG A 139 -10.06 -11.03 -5.81
N PRO A 140 -11.37 -11.32 -5.84
CA PRO A 140 -12.40 -10.35 -5.50
C PRO A 140 -12.33 -9.96 -4.02
N ALA A 141 -12.88 -8.79 -3.68
CA ALA A 141 -13.07 -8.39 -2.30
C ALA A 141 -13.99 -9.42 -1.58
N GLY A 142 -13.70 -9.73 -0.32
CA GLY A 142 -14.49 -10.69 0.47
C GLY A 142 -14.16 -12.16 0.24
N LEU A 143 -13.25 -12.52 -0.69
CA LEU A 143 -12.81 -13.90 -0.83
C LEU A 143 -12.14 -14.39 0.48
N ASP A 144 -12.40 -15.65 0.84
CA ASP A 144 -11.99 -16.26 2.13
C ASP A 144 -12.53 -15.54 3.38
N GLY A 145 -13.56 -14.70 3.23
CA GLY A 145 -14.16 -13.95 4.33
C GLY A 145 -13.29 -12.80 4.84
N TRP A 146 -12.27 -12.38 4.08
CA TRP A 146 -11.40 -11.27 4.46
C TRP A 146 -12.15 -9.95 4.30
N VAL A 147 -12.13 -9.14 5.35
CA VAL A 147 -12.70 -7.79 5.35
C VAL A 147 -11.73 -6.80 4.74
N LEU A 148 -10.42 -6.96 4.99
CA LEU A 148 -9.37 -6.17 4.37
C LEU A 148 -8.44 -7.06 3.57
N GLN A 149 -7.98 -6.56 2.43
CA GLN A 149 -6.87 -7.14 1.67
C GLN A 149 -6.07 -6.06 0.95
N GLY A 150 -4.79 -6.28 0.70
CA GLY A 150 -3.97 -5.27 0.05
C GLY A 150 -2.49 -5.62 -0.07
N HIS A 151 -1.76 -4.77 -0.80
CA HIS A 151 -0.30 -4.77 -0.93
C HIS A 151 0.26 -6.15 -1.31
N ALA A 152 -0.19 -6.66 -2.47
CA ALA A 152 0.29 -7.93 -2.99
C ALA A 152 1.65 -7.74 -3.69
N GLU A 153 2.64 -8.56 -3.36
CA GLU A 153 3.96 -8.55 -4.00
C GLU A 153 4.38 -9.95 -4.44
N TRP A 154 5.16 -10.02 -5.52
CA TRP A 154 5.68 -11.26 -6.06
C TRP A 154 6.78 -11.84 -5.16
N SER A 155 6.80 -13.17 -5.00
CA SER A 155 8.01 -13.85 -4.58
C SER A 155 9.12 -13.61 -5.62
N PRO A 156 10.41 -13.61 -5.23
CA PRO A 156 11.52 -13.36 -6.17
C PRO A 156 11.56 -14.33 -7.36
N ASP A 157 11.05 -15.56 -7.17
CA ASP A 157 10.93 -16.58 -8.22
C ASP A 157 9.62 -16.51 -9.03
N GLY A 158 8.68 -15.63 -8.65
CA GLY A 158 7.38 -15.45 -9.30
C GLY A 158 6.37 -16.59 -9.07
N ALA A 159 6.66 -17.54 -8.18
CA ALA A 159 5.79 -18.69 -7.93
C ALA A 159 4.60 -18.38 -7.00
N SER A 160 4.74 -17.38 -6.14
CA SER A 160 3.79 -17.04 -5.08
C SER A 160 3.61 -15.54 -4.96
N LEU A 161 2.57 -15.13 -4.25
CA LEU A 161 2.38 -13.75 -3.81
C LEU A 161 2.40 -13.68 -2.29
N VAL A 162 2.88 -12.57 -1.74
CA VAL A 162 2.63 -12.18 -0.35
C VAL A 162 1.65 -11.02 -0.34
N MET A 163 0.71 -10.99 0.59
CA MET A 163 -0.26 -9.89 0.78
C MET A 163 -0.78 -9.89 2.21
N PHE A 164 -1.43 -8.82 2.66
CA PHE A 164 -2.22 -8.91 3.89
C PHE A 164 -3.67 -9.28 3.58
N GLY A 165 -4.30 -9.97 4.52
CA GLY A 165 -5.68 -10.42 4.44
C GLY A 165 -6.23 -10.78 5.81
N GLY A 166 -7.46 -10.36 6.13
CA GLY A 166 -8.12 -10.72 7.38
C GLY A 166 -9.21 -9.75 7.82
N SER A 167 -9.44 -9.67 9.13
CA SER A 167 -10.43 -8.74 9.70
C SER A 167 -9.86 -7.31 9.80
N ARG A 168 -10.71 -6.31 10.10
CA ARG A 168 -10.27 -4.91 10.28
C ARG A 168 -9.29 -4.70 11.43
N ILE A 169 -9.35 -5.54 12.46
CA ILE A 169 -8.56 -5.39 13.68
C ILE A 169 -7.45 -6.43 13.81
N ASN A 170 -7.41 -7.41 12.90
CA ASN A 170 -6.43 -8.48 12.91
C ASN A 170 -6.10 -8.97 11.49
N PRO A 171 -5.72 -8.09 10.55
CA PRO A 171 -5.20 -8.52 9.26
C PRO A 171 -3.89 -9.28 9.49
N GLN A 172 -3.70 -10.38 8.75
CA GLN A 172 -2.52 -11.22 8.81
C GLN A 172 -1.78 -11.19 7.48
N ILE A 173 -0.48 -11.46 7.52
CA ILE A 173 0.31 -11.68 6.30
C ILE A 173 0.02 -13.08 5.77
N GLN A 174 -0.28 -13.14 4.48
CA GLN A 174 -0.70 -14.33 3.76
C GLN A 174 0.28 -14.57 2.61
N ILE A 175 0.65 -15.82 2.38
CA ILE A 175 1.26 -16.25 1.11
C ILE A 175 0.21 -17.03 0.33
N THR A 176 0.04 -16.69 -0.94
CA THR A 176 -0.84 -17.36 -1.90
C THR A 176 -0.03 -17.97 -3.04
N ASP A 177 -0.66 -18.76 -3.90
CA ASP A 177 -0.10 -19.05 -5.22
C ASP A 177 -0.07 -17.80 -6.11
N ARG A 178 0.58 -17.88 -7.27
CA ARG A 178 0.66 -16.78 -8.25
C ARG A 178 -0.70 -16.27 -8.78
N LEU A 179 -1.81 -16.93 -8.48
CA LEU A 179 -3.17 -16.52 -8.86
C LEU A 179 -3.93 -15.90 -7.67
N GLY A 180 -3.26 -15.65 -6.54
CA GLY A 180 -3.90 -15.10 -5.33
C GLY A 180 -4.79 -16.11 -4.59
N GLN A 181 -4.67 -17.41 -4.91
CA GLN A 181 -5.47 -18.48 -4.31
C GLN A 181 -4.69 -19.26 -3.24
N HIS A 182 -5.38 -20.14 -2.53
CA HIS A 182 -4.82 -21.03 -1.52
C HIS A 182 -3.98 -20.29 -0.45
N PRO A 183 -4.55 -19.28 0.23
CA PRO A 183 -3.81 -18.49 1.19
C PRO A 183 -3.35 -19.32 2.38
N ARG A 184 -2.11 -19.08 2.80
CA ARG A 184 -1.52 -19.58 4.03
C ARG A 184 -1.03 -18.39 4.86
N ALA A 185 -1.58 -18.24 6.06
CA ALA A 185 -1.12 -17.23 7.01
C ALA A 185 0.33 -17.51 7.43
N VAL A 186 1.19 -16.50 7.33
CA VAL A 186 2.58 -16.53 7.79
C VAL A 186 2.70 -15.94 9.18
N THR A 187 1.87 -14.93 9.48
CA THR A 187 1.69 -14.41 10.82
C THR A 187 0.51 -15.10 11.51
N ALA A 188 0.65 -15.36 12.80
CA ALA A 188 -0.40 -15.86 13.67
C ALA A 188 -0.32 -15.14 15.03
N ARG A 189 -0.36 -13.80 14.96
CA ARG A 189 -0.21 -12.91 16.12
C ARG A 189 -1.34 -11.89 16.15
N GLY A 190 -1.61 -11.36 17.33
CA GLY A 190 -2.59 -10.29 17.50
C GLY A 190 -2.18 -8.99 16.82
N GLY A 191 -3.20 -8.14 16.62
CA GLY A 191 -3.06 -6.81 16.08
C GLY A 191 -2.90 -6.77 14.56
N SER A 192 -2.44 -5.63 14.05
CA SER A 192 -2.35 -5.37 12.61
C SER A 192 -1.02 -5.85 12.04
N ASN A 193 -1.09 -6.61 10.95
CA ASN A 193 0.06 -7.03 10.15
C ASN A 193 -0.26 -6.69 8.68
N LEU A 194 0.48 -5.74 8.12
CA LEU A 194 0.17 -5.05 6.86
C LEU A 194 1.43 -4.92 5.98
N ASP A 195 1.23 -4.47 4.75
CA ASP A 195 2.24 -4.06 3.76
C ASP A 195 3.46 -5.00 3.70
N PRO A 196 3.25 -6.29 3.36
CA PRO A 196 4.35 -7.23 3.31
C PRO A 196 5.18 -7.10 2.03
N SER A 197 6.47 -7.39 2.15
CA SER A 197 7.38 -7.56 1.02
C SER A 197 8.33 -8.73 1.24
N PHE A 198 8.75 -9.38 0.15
CA PHE A 198 9.77 -10.43 0.24
C PHE A 198 11.17 -9.84 0.37
N THR A 199 12.01 -10.51 1.14
CA THR A 199 13.47 -10.35 0.99
C THR A 199 13.94 -10.97 -0.34
N PRO A 200 15.04 -10.48 -0.95
CA PRO A 200 15.44 -10.90 -2.30
C PRO A 200 15.77 -12.40 -2.43
N ASP A 201 16.14 -13.05 -1.32
CA ASP A 201 16.39 -14.49 -1.27
C ASP A 201 15.12 -15.33 -1.06
N GLY A 202 13.95 -14.69 -0.88
CA GLY A 202 12.65 -15.33 -0.66
C GLY A 202 12.47 -16.00 0.70
N LYS A 203 13.48 -15.96 1.58
CA LYS A 203 13.46 -16.72 2.85
C LYS A 203 12.72 -16.00 3.96
N GLN A 204 12.55 -14.69 3.83
CA GLN A 204 11.93 -13.85 4.85
C GLN A 204 10.94 -12.88 4.21
N ILE A 205 9.96 -12.47 5.00
CA ILE A 205 9.00 -11.42 4.69
C ILE A 205 9.25 -10.25 5.64
N LEU A 206 9.35 -9.04 5.09
CA LEU A 206 9.24 -7.78 5.82
C LEU A 206 7.77 -7.38 5.87
N PHE A 207 7.34 -6.73 6.94
CA PHE A 207 5.95 -6.27 7.05
C PHE A 207 5.82 -5.19 8.11
N VAL A 208 4.74 -4.42 8.01
CA VAL A 208 4.31 -3.47 9.03
C VAL A 208 3.56 -4.22 10.12
N GLY A 209 3.96 -4.06 11.36
CA GLY A 209 3.38 -4.77 12.49
C GLY A 209 3.03 -3.86 13.65
N CYS A 210 1.86 -4.10 14.22
CA CYS A 210 1.49 -3.64 15.56
C CYS A 210 0.93 -4.85 16.33
N PRO A 211 1.60 -5.35 17.38
CA PRO A 211 1.18 -6.56 18.08
C PRO A 211 0.05 -6.32 19.11
N HIS A 212 -0.46 -5.10 19.24
CA HIS A 212 -1.49 -4.72 20.20
C HIS A 212 -2.89 -4.96 19.65
N ALA A 213 -3.86 -5.23 20.54
CA ALA A 213 -5.27 -5.39 20.15
C ALA A 213 -5.87 -4.09 19.59
N VAL A 214 -5.36 -2.94 20.04
CA VAL A 214 -5.68 -1.62 19.52
C VAL A 214 -4.36 -0.91 19.24
N CYS A 215 -4.16 -0.52 17.99
CA CYS A 215 -2.96 0.15 17.51
C CYS A 215 -3.22 1.65 17.40
N THR A 216 -2.32 2.43 17.95
CA THR A 216 -2.16 3.85 17.65
C THR A 216 -1.18 4.02 16.49
N GLU A 217 -1.10 5.22 15.91
CA GLU A 217 -0.21 5.47 14.78
C GLU A 217 1.27 5.19 15.13
N GLN A 218 1.66 5.42 16.38
CA GLN A 218 3.03 5.22 16.88
C GLN A 218 3.38 3.75 17.17
N ASP A 219 2.42 2.82 17.04
CA ASP A 219 2.64 1.39 17.30
C ASP A 219 3.09 0.61 16.06
N TYR A 220 3.02 1.21 14.87
CA TYR A 220 3.32 0.56 13.60
C TYR A 220 4.81 0.62 13.30
N GLU A 221 5.43 -0.55 13.24
CA GLU A 221 6.87 -0.71 13.12
C GLU A 221 7.19 -1.78 12.08
N ILE A 222 8.41 -1.79 11.55
CA ILE A 222 8.85 -2.80 10.59
C ILE A 222 9.27 -4.08 11.33
N TYR A 223 8.77 -5.21 10.87
CA TYR A 223 9.11 -6.54 11.34
C TYR A 223 9.64 -7.40 10.19
N ARG A 224 10.35 -8.46 10.56
CA ARG A 224 10.79 -9.54 9.67
C ARG A 224 10.34 -10.89 10.22
N ILE A 225 9.93 -11.80 9.35
CA ILE A 225 9.52 -13.17 9.71
C ILE A 225 9.97 -14.17 8.63
N PRO A 226 10.30 -15.43 8.97
CA PRO A 226 10.54 -16.44 7.95
C PRO A 226 9.32 -16.64 7.04
N SER A 227 9.53 -16.86 5.74
CA SER A 227 8.42 -17.07 4.78
C SER A 227 7.63 -18.37 5.07
N GLY A 228 8.25 -19.32 5.78
CA GLY A 228 7.58 -20.49 6.35
C GLY A 228 6.71 -20.21 7.60
N GLY A 229 6.74 -19.00 8.13
CA GLY A 229 6.16 -18.63 9.42
C GLY A 229 7.15 -18.83 10.58
N GLY A 230 6.72 -18.46 11.80
CA GLY A 230 7.53 -18.59 13.01
C GLY A 230 7.60 -17.29 13.81
N ALA A 231 8.73 -17.07 14.49
CA ALA A 231 8.93 -15.89 15.31
C ALA A 231 9.21 -14.66 14.44
N ALA A 232 8.44 -13.59 14.67
CA ALA A 232 8.70 -12.28 14.07
C ALA A 232 9.75 -11.51 14.89
N GLN A 233 10.68 -10.85 14.19
CA GLN A 233 11.67 -9.94 14.75
C GLN A 233 11.27 -8.50 14.41
N ARG A 234 11.19 -7.62 15.41
CA ARG A 234 11.01 -6.18 15.21
C ARG A 234 12.34 -5.55 14.77
N LEU A 235 12.34 -4.73 13.72
CA LEU A 235 13.52 -4.07 13.16
C LEU A 235 13.61 -2.58 13.55
N THR A 236 12.48 -1.90 13.66
CA THR A 236 12.40 -0.48 14.05
C THR A 236 11.74 -0.33 15.42
N THR A 237 12.20 0.64 16.23
CA THR A 237 11.79 0.77 17.63
C THR A 237 11.77 2.22 18.13
N ASP A 238 11.71 3.20 17.24
CA ASP A 238 11.85 4.61 17.62
C ASP A 238 10.52 5.33 17.90
N GLY A 239 9.40 4.60 17.82
CA GLY A 239 8.07 5.12 18.16
C GLY A 239 7.50 6.07 17.10
N LEU A 240 8.09 6.09 15.91
CA LEU A 240 7.51 6.70 14.72
C LEU A 240 6.68 5.66 13.97
N ARG A 241 5.72 6.15 13.18
CA ARG A 241 4.90 5.28 12.35
C ARG A 241 5.69 4.87 11.11
N ASP A 242 6.05 3.60 11.03
CA ASP A 242 6.77 3.03 9.88
C ASP A 242 5.85 2.18 8.99
N GLN A 243 6.00 2.35 7.66
CA GLN A 243 5.17 1.72 6.62
C GLN A 243 5.98 1.29 5.38
N ASP A 244 5.37 0.50 4.49
CA ASP A 244 5.90 0.14 3.17
C ASP A 244 7.39 -0.28 3.13
N PRO A 245 7.82 -1.31 3.89
CA PRO A 245 9.20 -1.77 3.87
C PRO A 245 9.55 -2.47 2.55
N THR A 246 10.74 -2.21 2.02
CA THR A 246 11.29 -2.92 0.85
C THR A 246 12.80 -3.12 0.99
N MET A 247 13.34 -4.22 0.45
CA MET A 247 14.76 -4.53 0.51
C MET A 247 15.40 -4.38 -0.88
N SER A 248 16.63 -3.88 -0.94
CA SER A 248 17.38 -3.79 -2.19
C SER A 248 17.60 -5.18 -2.79
N PRO A 249 17.60 -5.35 -4.13
CA PRO A 249 17.80 -6.66 -4.77
C PRO A 249 19.09 -7.39 -4.36
N ASP A 250 20.14 -6.64 -4.03
CA ASP A 250 21.40 -7.19 -3.50
C ASP A 250 21.36 -7.54 -1.99
N GLY A 251 20.27 -7.24 -1.30
CA GLY A 251 20.04 -7.52 0.12
C GLY A 251 20.83 -6.63 1.07
N SER A 252 21.49 -5.58 0.59
CA SER A 252 22.35 -4.72 1.40
C SER A 252 21.61 -3.61 2.16
N HIS A 253 20.44 -3.18 1.65
CA HIS A 253 19.70 -2.04 2.18
C HIS A 253 18.23 -2.38 2.44
N LEU A 254 17.69 -1.79 3.51
CA LEU A 254 16.26 -1.72 3.80
C LEU A 254 15.81 -0.28 3.62
N ALA A 255 14.73 -0.06 2.89
CA ALA A 255 14.04 1.23 2.80
C ALA A 255 12.60 1.09 3.32
N TRP A 256 12.09 2.13 3.97
CA TRP A 256 10.74 2.17 4.51
C TRP A 256 10.25 3.61 4.60
N LEU A 257 8.94 3.77 4.69
CA LEU A 257 8.28 5.05 4.90
C LEU A 257 8.19 5.34 6.41
N THR A 258 8.45 6.57 6.85
CA THR A 258 8.26 7.00 8.23
C THR A 258 7.43 8.28 8.30
N ASP A 259 6.47 8.35 9.22
CA ASP A 259 5.79 9.58 9.63
C ASP A 259 6.64 10.32 10.68
N PHE A 260 7.10 11.52 10.33
CA PHE A 260 7.82 12.41 11.25
C PHE A 260 6.89 13.41 11.96
N GLY A 261 5.57 13.24 11.81
CA GLY A 261 4.56 14.17 12.32
C GLY A 261 4.58 15.52 11.61
N GLY A 262 3.79 16.47 12.10
CA GLY A 262 3.71 17.82 11.53
C GLY A 262 2.27 18.23 11.19
N PRO A 263 2.05 19.47 10.73
CA PRO A 263 0.72 19.97 10.42
C PRO A 263 0.13 19.30 9.16
N GLY A 264 -1.19 19.12 9.12
CA GLY A 264 -1.90 18.61 7.95
C GLY A 264 -1.77 17.09 7.79
N VAL A 265 -1.33 16.64 6.61
CA VAL A 265 -1.19 15.21 6.25
C VAL A 265 0.05 14.53 6.85
N GLY A 266 0.84 15.24 7.66
CA GLY A 266 2.10 14.75 8.24
C GLY A 266 3.31 14.94 7.31
N VAL A 267 4.51 14.89 7.88
CA VAL A 267 5.77 14.88 7.12
C VAL A 267 6.18 13.42 6.94
N TRP A 268 5.84 12.87 5.78
CA TRP A 268 6.20 11.51 5.39
C TRP A 268 7.49 11.52 4.58
N ASP A 269 8.47 10.73 4.98
CA ASP A 269 9.72 10.60 4.23
C ASP A 269 10.21 9.17 4.23
N VAL A 270 10.94 8.81 3.19
CA VAL A 270 11.57 7.50 3.09
C VAL A 270 12.85 7.51 3.92
N ARG A 271 13.05 6.47 4.71
CA ARG A 271 14.33 6.15 5.34
C ARG A 271 15.01 5.01 4.60
N ILE A 272 16.33 5.03 4.61
CA ILE A 272 17.17 3.94 4.13
C ILE A 272 18.23 3.64 5.20
N GLY A 273 18.39 2.35 5.52
CA GLY A 273 19.40 1.84 6.44
C GLY A 273 20.13 0.63 5.87
N ASP A 274 20.89 -0.06 6.73
CA ASP A 274 21.41 -1.39 6.40
C ASP A 274 20.27 -2.43 6.31
N ALA A 275 20.59 -3.66 5.90
CA ALA A 275 19.63 -4.76 5.79
C ALA A 275 18.86 -5.10 7.08
N GLN A 276 19.28 -4.57 8.24
CA GLN A 276 18.64 -4.75 9.54
C GLN A 276 17.94 -3.47 10.03
N GLY A 277 17.82 -2.44 9.19
CA GLY A 277 17.18 -1.17 9.52
C GLY A 277 18.05 -0.25 10.39
N ARG A 278 19.33 -0.55 10.57
CA ARG A 278 20.26 0.27 11.36
C ARG A 278 20.89 1.37 10.51
N ASP A 279 21.51 2.34 11.18
CA ASP A 279 22.18 3.48 10.55
C ASP A 279 21.28 4.23 9.56
N ALA A 280 19.99 4.27 9.89
CA ALA A 280 18.94 4.80 9.03
C ALA A 280 19.06 6.32 8.86
N ARG A 281 18.94 6.78 7.62
CA ARG A 281 18.88 8.21 7.28
C ARG A 281 17.62 8.52 6.47
N ARG A 282 17.12 9.74 6.60
CA ARG A 282 16.08 10.28 5.71
C ARG A 282 16.62 10.42 4.29
N LEU A 283 15.79 10.12 3.30
CA LEU A 283 16.16 10.16 1.90
C LEU A 283 16.13 11.59 1.34
N PHE A 284 15.10 12.38 1.70
CA PHE A 284 14.99 13.79 1.26
C PHE A 284 15.22 14.81 2.38
N GLY A 285 14.60 14.66 3.54
CA GLY A 285 14.88 15.53 4.69
C GLY A 285 14.34 16.97 4.61
N ASP A 286 13.58 17.32 3.58
CA ASP A 286 13.28 18.71 3.21
C ASP A 286 11.84 19.18 3.49
N GLY A 287 11.03 18.32 4.11
CA GLY A 287 9.63 18.63 4.47
C GLY A 287 8.61 18.35 3.36
N GLY A 288 9.01 17.70 2.26
CA GLY A 288 8.07 17.13 1.30
C GLY A 288 7.39 15.85 1.82
N VAL A 289 6.43 15.35 1.05
CA VAL A 289 5.77 14.04 1.27
C VAL A 289 6.38 13.06 0.28
N THR A 290 7.12 12.08 0.77
CA THR A 290 7.80 11.04 -0.03
C THR A 290 7.39 9.68 0.48
N SER A 291 6.95 8.80 -0.41
CA SER A 291 6.38 7.50 -0.02
C SER A 291 6.61 6.43 -1.09
N ARG A 292 6.21 5.19 -0.77
CA ARG A 292 6.31 3.96 -1.57
C ARG A 292 7.69 3.75 -2.22
N PRO A 293 8.75 3.54 -1.41
CA PRO A 293 10.07 3.26 -1.96
C PRO A 293 10.08 1.93 -2.72
N GLU A 294 10.74 1.91 -3.88
CA GLU A 294 11.04 0.70 -4.64
C GLU A 294 12.45 0.78 -5.22
N PHE A 295 13.28 -0.24 -4.98
CA PHE A 295 14.64 -0.26 -5.50
C PHE A 295 14.67 -0.58 -7.00
N SER A 296 15.61 0.04 -7.72
CA SER A 296 15.95 -0.39 -9.08
C SER A 296 16.57 -1.79 -9.06
N ALA A 297 16.37 -2.57 -10.13
CA ALA A 297 16.87 -3.94 -10.23
C ALA A 297 18.39 -4.07 -10.05
N ASP A 298 19.16 -3.02 -10.33
CA ASP A 298 20.61 -2.95 -10.13
C ASP A 298 21.05 -2.52 -8.72
N SER A 299 20.10 -2.30 -7.80
CA SER A 299 20.29 -1.83 -6.42
C SER A 299 20.95 -0.44 -6.29
N ARG A 300 21.03 0.36 -7.37
CA ARG A 300 21.72 1.66 -7.36
C ARG A 300 20.81 2.84 -7.09
N SER A 301 19.50 2.68 -7.25
CA SER A 301 18.54 3.77 -7.11
C SER A 301 17.27 3.32 -6.40
N ILE A 302 16.54 4.29 -5.88
CA ILE A 302 15.20 4.13 -5.32
C ILE A 302 14.25 4.99 -6.14
N TYR A 303 13.14 4.40 -6.56
CA TYR A 303 11.98 5.09 -7.09
C TYR A 303 11.01 5.38 -5.95
N VAL A 304 10.44 6.58 -5.93
CA VAL A 304 9.44 7.01 -4.95
C VAL A 304 8.38 7.83 -5.66
N HIS A 305 7.15 7.88 -5.15
CA HIS A 305 6.27 8.99 -5.46
C HIS A 305 6.50 10.13 -4.47
N ARG A 306 6.40 11.37 -4.93
CA ARG A 306 6.73 12.51 -4.07
C ARG A 306 5.98 13.78 -4.43
N VAL A 307 5.54 14.49 -3.39
CA VAL A 307 5.17 15.91 -3.44
C VAL A 307 6.29 16.73 -2.77
N PRO A 308 7.05 17.56 -3.50
CA PRO A 308 8.04 18.46 -2.90
C PRO A 308 7.36 19.51 -1.99
N PRO A 309 8.11 20.19 -1.09
CA PRO A 309 7.60 21.35 -0.38
C PRO A 309 6.98 22.38 -1.33
N GLY A 310 5.72 22.75 -1.08
CA GLY A 310 4.95 23.66 -1.94
C GLY A 310 4.41 23.05 -3.24
N GLY A 311 4.69 21.77 -3.50
CA GLY A 311 4.09 21.01 -4.59
C GLY A 311 2.63 20.64 -4.32
N THR A 312 1.91 20.29 -5.37
CA THR A 312 0.46 20.01 -5.30
C THR A 312 0.03 18.67 -5.90
N LYS A 313 0.97 17.91 -6.47
CA LYS A 313 0.71 16.62 -7.10
C LYS A 313 1.88 15.67 -6.87
N PHE A 314 1.60 14.37 -6.86
CA PHE A 314 2.63 13.35 -6.85
C PHE A 314 3.28 13.22 -8.23
N ASP A 315 4.60 13.16 -8.24
CA ASP A 315 5.39 12.71 -9.38
C ASP A 315 6.31 11.56 -8.96
N ILE A 316 6.75 10.76 -9.93
CA ILE A 316 7.74 9.71 -9.69
C ILE A 316 9.14 10.32 -9.73
N TYR A 317 9.87 10.13 -8.65
CA TYR A 317 11.27 10.54 -8.52
C TYR A 317 12.16 9.31 -8.52
N ARG A 318 13.36 9.45 -9.07
CA ARG A 318 14.47 8.50 -8.95
C ARG A 318 15.61 9.18 -8.21
N ILE A 319 16.17 8.51 -7.21
CA ILE A 319 17.30 9.00 -6.41
C ILE A 319 18.30 7.86 -6.20
N GLY A 320 19.59 8.17 -6.11
CA GLY A 320 20.62 7.21 -5.76
C GLY A 320 20.42 6.66 -4.34
N VAL A 321 20.84 5.41 -4.09
CA VAL A 321 20.81 4.83 -2.73
C VAL A 321 21.65 5.60 -1.72
N ASP A 322 22.57 6.45 -2.18
CA ASP A 322 23.37 7.39 -1.39
C ASP A 322 22.68 8.76 -1.17
N GLY A 323 21.49 8.97 -1.74
CA GLY A 323 20.74 10.23 -1.68
C GLY A 323 21.13 11.24 -2.77
N SER A 324 22.04 10.90 -3.68
CA SER A 324 22.47 11.77 -4.77
C SER A 324 21.61 11.60 -6.04
N GLY A 325 21.80 12.47 -7.04
CA GLY A 325 21.26 12.24 -8.39
C GLY A 325 19.74 12.28 -8.53
N VAL A 326 19.05 13.03 -7.67
CA VAL A 326 17.58 13.18 -7.71
C VAL A 326 17.13 13.63 -9.11
N THR A 327 16.23 12.86 -9.71
CA THR A 327 15.61 13.13 -11.01
C THR A 327 14.10 12.96 -10.90
N VAL A 328 13.31 13.87 -11.49
CA VAL A 328 11.87 13.72 -11.63
C VAL A 328 11.59 12.98 -12.93
N VAL A 329 11.13 11.73 -12.86
CA VAL A 329 10.92 10.86 -14.02
C VAL A 329 9.66 11.27 -14.79
N THR A 330 8.56 11.59 -14.09
CA THR A 330 7.29 11.99 -14.71
C THR A 330 7.14 13.51 -14.84
N ALA A 331 8.25 14.24 -14.96
CA ALA A 331 8.26 15.70 -14.95
C ALA A 331 7.30 16.31 -15.99
N GLY A 332 6.44 17.23 -15.55
CA GLY A 332 5.51 17.95 -16.41
C GLY A 332 4.33 17.11 -16.94
N GLN A 333 4.23 15.83 -16.55
CA GLN A 333 3.10 15.00 -16.92
C GLN A 333 1.87 15.38 -16.06
N PRO A 334 0.66 15.38 -16.64
CA PRO A 334 -0.57 15.69 -15.88
C PRO A 334 -0.87 14.61 -14.84
N GLY A 335 -1.76 14.94 -13.91
CA GLY A 335 -2.21 14.03 -12.86
C GLY A 335 -1.18 13.78 -11.76
N ASN A 336 -1.62 13.02 -10.77
CA ASN A 336 -0.77 12.34 -9.80
C ASN A 336 -0.15 11.11 -10.47
N ASN A 337 1.12 10.85 -10.17
CA ASN A 337 1.84 9.67 -10.63
C ASN A 337 2.40 8.96 -9.40
N GLU A 338 1.89 7.77 -9.12
CA GLU A 338 2.04 7.11 -7.82
C GLU A 338 2.40 5.63 -7.96
N TYR A 339 2.85 5.03 -6.84
CA TYR A 339 3.23 3.61 -6.73
C TYR A 339 4.14 3.10 -7.86
N PRO A 340 5.39 3.59 -7.97
CA PRO A 340 6.31 3.09 -8.97
C PRO A 340 6.59 1.59 -8.78
N SER A 341 6.83 0.88 -9.88
CA SER A 341 7.29 -0.51 -9.92
C SER A 341 8.32 -0.67 -11.06
N PRO A 342 9.63 -0.56 -10.76
CA PRO A 342 10.72 -0.59 -11.74
C PRO A 342 10.96 -1.94 -12.44
#